data_AF-J1HJN2-F1
#
_entry.id   AF-J1HJN2-F1
#
_cell.length_a   1.000
_cell.length_b   1.000
_cell.length_c   1.000
_cell.angle_alpha   90.00
_cell.angle_beta   90.00
_cell.angle_gamma   90.00
#
_symmetry.space_group_name_H-M   'P 1'
#
loop_
_entity.id
_entity.type
_entity.pdbx_description
1 polymer ?
#
loop_
_entity_poly.entity_id
_entity_poly.type
_entity_poly.pdbx_seq_one_letter_code
_entity_poly.pdbx_strand_id
1 'polypeptide(L)'
;MPHPGIVMAVALLFGSIVLFLWHQEMFSDGHIGRFSRQSNAERPKNITALVAPAIGCMSLSVGFCALSAFVTSYSDPPVEEPSGFWMYWGTFWGALILISLVVAAIGFIPLPLPKWMYPPYHEAKREEQRRREADERTGRQ
;
A
#
# COMPACT_ATOMS: atom_id res chain seq x y z
N MET A 1 18.53 -21.14 3.23
CA MET A 1 17.54 -20.07 3.43
C MET A 1 17.97 -18.86 2.61
N PRO A 2 17.05 -18.05 2.04
CA PRO A 2 17.43 -16.84 1.29
C PRO A 2 18.15 -15.85 2.21
N HIS A 3 19.14 -15.14 1.68
CA HIS A 3 19.90 -14.14 2.44
C HIS A 3 18.96 -13.01 2.92
N PRO A 4 19.05 -12.54 4.18
CA PRO A 4 18.10 -11.56 4.74
C PRO A 4 18.07 -10.25 3.94
N GLY A 5 19.19 -9.84 3.36
CA GLY A 5 19.25 -8.68 2.47
C GLY A 5 18.42 -8.83 1.18
N ILE A 6 18.34 -10.04 0.62
CA ILE A 6 17.51 -10.31 -0.58
C ILE A 6 16.03 -10.23 -0.19
N VAL A 7 15.65 -10.86 0.92
CA VAL A 7 14.27 -10.82 1.43
C VAL A 7 13.84 -9.38 1.69
N MET A 8 14.70 -8.59 2.35
CA MET A 8 14.48 -7.17 2.61
C MET A 8 14.26 -6.39 1.31
N ALA A 9 15.19 -6.48 0.35
CA ALA A 9 15.09 -5.71 -0.89
C ALA A 9 13.84 -6.07 -1.71
N VAL A 10 13.55 -7.36 -1.88
CA VAL A 10 12.38 -7.82 -2.64
C VAL A 10 11.09 -7.39 -1.96
N ALA A 11 10.98 -7.55 -0.64
CA ALA A 11 9.76 -7.20 0.09
C ALA A 11 9.51 -5.67 0.10
N LEU A 12 10.55 -4.85 0.23
CA LEU A 12 10.43 -3.39 0.15
C LEU A 12 10.04 -2.92 -1.25
N LEU A 13 10.69 -3.46 -2.29
CA LEU A 13 10.37 -3.12 -3.68
C LEU A 13 8.95 -3.54 -4.05
N PHE A 14 8.56 -4.79 -3.74
CA PHE A 14 7.22 -5.29 -4.01
C PHE A 14 6.15 -4.46 -3.29
N GLY A 15 6.33 -4.22 -1.99
CA GLY A 15 5.38 -3.42 -1.20
C GLY A 15 5.23 -2.00 -1.73
N SER A 16 6.33 -1.36 -2.12
CA SER A 16 6.32 -0.01 -2.69
C SER A 16 5.60 0.04 -4.04
N ILE A 17 5.84 -0.93 -4.92
CA ILE A 17 5.17 -1.02 -6.23
C ILE A 17 3.66 -1.23 -6.04
N VAL A 18 3.26 -2.14 -5.16
CA VAL A 18 1.84 -2.41 -4.88
C VAL A 18 1.13 -1.15 -4.35
N LEU A 19 1.73 -0.44 -3.39
CA LEU A 19 1.16 0.81 -2.87
C LEU A 19 1.13 1.93 -3.91
N PHE A 20 2.16 2.01 -4.76
CA PHE A 20 2.17 2.97 -5.86
C PHE A 20 1.03 2.70 -6.84
N LEU A 21 0.87 1.46 -7.28
CA LEU A 21 -0.22 1.08 -8.19
C LEU A 21 -1.60 1.31 -7.56
N TRP A 22 -1.76 0.95 -6.28
CA TRP A 22 -2.99 1.24 -5.54
C TRP A 22 -3.28 2.74 -5.44
N HIS A 23 -2.27 3.55 -5.12
CA HIS A 23 -2.41 5.01 -5.08
C HIS A 23 -2.81 5.56 -6.45
N GLN A 24 -2.19 5.08 -7.53
CA GLN A 24 -2.56 5.47 -8.88
C GLN A 24 -4.00 5.06 -9.21
N GLU A 25 -4.44 3.89 -8.76
CA GLU A 25 -5.79 3.38 -8.99
C GLU A 25 -6.86 4.19 -8.25
N MET A 26 -6.59 4.60 -7.01
CA MET A 26 -7.55 5.32 -6.16
C MET A 26 -7.55 6.84 -6.36
N PHE A 27 -6.37 7.46 -6.49
CA PHE A 27 -6.24 8.92 -6.39
C PHE A 27 -5.77 9.60 -7.68
N SER A 28 -5.32 8.84 -8.69
CA SER A 28 -4.78 9.39 -9.93
C SER A 28 -5.60 9.03 -11.16
N ASP A 29 -5.64 9.95 -12.12
CA ASP A 29 -6.23 9.75 -13.46
C ASP A 29 -5.20 9.66 -14.58
N GLY A 30 -3.94 9.48 -14.21
CA GLY A 30 -2.88 9.18 -15.16
C GLY A 30 -3.13 7.90 -15.95
N HIS A 31 -2.35 7.70 -17.02
CA HIS A 31 -2.42 6.53 -17.88
C HIS A 31 -2.33 5.21 -17.09
N ILE A 32 -1.47 5.17 -16.08
CA ILE A 32 -1.22 4.01 -15.21
C ILE A 32 -2.46 3.66 -14.37
N GLY A 33 -3.14 4.67 -13.79
CA GLY A 33 -4.36 4.46 -13.00
C GLY A 33 -5.51 3.90 -13.84
N ARG A 34 -5.68 4.38 -15.08
CA ARG A 34 -6.68 3.84 -16.01
C ARG A 34 -6.40 2.40 -16.42
N PHE A 35 -5.15 2.08 -16.73
CA PHE A 35 -4.73 0.72 -17.08
C PHE A 35 -4.94 -0.27 -15.93
N SER A 36 -4.59 0.12 -14.69
CA SER A 36 -4.84 -0.71 -13.49
C SER A 36 -6.33 -0.99 -13.29
N ARG A 37 -7.18 0.05 -13.41
CA ARG A 37 -8.64 -0.08 -13.30
C ARG A 37 -9.25 -0.98 -14.38
N GLN A 38 -8.76 -0.87 -15.62
CA GLN A 38 -9.20 -1.75 -16.72
C GLN A 38 -8.81 -3.22 -16.46
N SER A 39 -7.60 -3.45 -15.95
CA SER A 39 -7.13 -4.81 -15.62
C SER A 39 -7.85 -5.42 -14.43
N ASN A 40 -8.39 -4.59 -13.53
CA ASN A 40 -9.08 -5.01 -12.30
C ASN A 40 -10.61 -4.80 -12.35
N ALA A 41 -11.20 -4.58 -13.53
CA ALA A 41 -12.61 -4.17 -13.67
C ALA A 41 -13.63 -5.15 -13.07
N GLU A 42 -13.31 -6.44 -13.02
CA GLU A 42 -14.17 -7.50 -12.47
C GLU A 42 -14.00 -7.70 -10.96
N ARG A 43 -13.03 -7.05 -10.31
CA ARG A 43 -12.74 -7.28 -8.90
C ARG A 43 -13.79 -6.60 -7.99
N PRO A 44 -14.21 -7.27 -6.91
CA PRO A 44 -15.00 -6.64 -5.86
C PRO A 44 -14.32 -5.37 -5.34
N LYS A 45 -15.08 -4.28 -5.23
CA LYS A 45 -14.58 -2.93 -4.88
C LYS A 45 -13.78 -2.91 -3.57
N ASN A 46 -14.13 -3.77 -2.63
CA ASN A 46 -13.48 -3.89 -1.33
C ASN A 46 -12.08 -4.48 -1.41
N ILE A 47 -11.82 -5.35 -2.40
CA ILE A 47 -10.51 -5.96 -2.61
C ILE A 47 -9.51 -4.90 -3.07
N THR A 48 -9.88 -4.08 -4.05
CA THR A 48 -9.01 -2.99 -4.51
C THR A 48 -8.80 -1.94 -3.43
N ALA A 49 -9.82 -1.64 -2.61
CA ALA A 49 -9.72 -0.60 -1.61
C ALA A 49 -8.96 -0.99 -0.35
N LEU A 50 -9.10 -2.23 0.12
CA LEU A 50 -8.55 -2.66 1.41
C LEU A 50 -7.46 -3.73 1.28
N VAL A 51 -7.63 -4.71 0.39
CA VAL A 51 -6.69 -5.82 0.27
C VAL A 51 -5.40 -5.38 -0.42
N ALA A 52 -5.48 -4.62 -1.51
CA ALA A 52 -4.30 -4.12 -2.22
C ALA A 52 -3.35 -3.29 -1.31
N PRO A 53 -3.80 -2.26 -0.57
CA PRO A 53 -2.91 -1.53 0.32
C PRO A 53 -2.47 -2.37 1.52
N ALA A 54 -3.30 -3.29 2.02
CA ALA A 54 -2.90 -4.22 3.08
C ALA A 54 -1.76 -5.14 2.64
N ILE A 55 -1.79 -5.68 1.42
CA ILE A 55 -0.69 -6.49 0.86
C ILE A 55 0.60 -5.65 0.74
N GLY A 56 0.47 -4.41 0.26
CA GLY A 56 1.59 -3.48 0.17
C GLY A 56 2.24 -3.21 1.54
N CYS A 57 1.43 -2.84 2.53
CA CYS A 57 1.88 -2.60 3.91
C CYS A 57 2.47 -3.85 4.57
N MET A 58 1.86 -5.03 4.34
CA MET A 58 2.38 -6.30 4.85
C MET A 58 3.77 -6.58 4.29
N SER A 59 3.96 -6.42 2.98
CA SER A 59 5.25 -6.63 2.34
C SER A 59 6.32 -5.65 2.83
N LEU A 60 6.00 -4.37 2.97
CA LEU A 60 6.92 -3.40 3.56
C LEU A 60 7.32 -3.81 4.98
N SER A 61 6.34 -4.25 5.79
CA SER A 61 6.58 -4.68 7.16
C SER A 61 7.49 -5.92 7.23
N VAL A 62 7.32 -6.88 6.33
CA VAL A 62 8.24 -8.01 6.18
C VAL A 62 9.65 -7.54 5.82
N GLY A 63 9.77 -6.58 4.90
CA GLY A 63 11.06 -5.99 4.53
C GLY A 63 11.76 -5.32 5.71
N PHE A 64 11.04 -4.54 6.51
CA PHE A 64 11.58 -3.92 7.71
C PHE A 64 11.87 -4.93 8.84
N CYS A 65 11.11 -6.02 8.97
CA CYS A 65 11.51 -7.13 9.84
C CYS A 65 12.83 -7.76 9.37
N ALA A 66 13.01 -7.96 8.06
CA ALA A 66 14.22 -8.55 7.50
C ALA A 66 15.46 -7.64 7.64
N LEU A 67 15.26 -6.32 7.83
CA LEU A 67 16.35 -5.37 8.10
C LEU A 67 17.10 -5.71 9.39
N SER A 68 16.43 -6.16 10.46
CA SER A 68 17.13 -6.52 11.71
C SER A 68 18.03 -7.74 11.50
N ALA A 69 17.54 -8.75 10.77
CA ALA A 69 18.32 -9.92 10.39
C ALA A 69 19.48 -9.56 9.45
N PHE A 70 19.28 -8.60 8.54
CA PHE A 70 20.34 -8.10 7.66
C PHE A 70 21.44 -7.40 8.46
N VAL A 71 21.10 -6.44 9.33
CA VAL A 71 22.10 -5.67 10.10
C VAL A 71 22.90 -6.56 11.06
N THR A 72 22.22 -7.50 11.74
CA THR A 72 22.88 -8.46 12.63
C THR A 72 23.85 -9.39 11.89
N SER A 73 23.60 -9.69 10.60
CA SER A 73 24.49 -10.53 9.78
C SER A 73 25.82 -9.87 9.41
N TYR A 74 25.93 -8.54 9.50
CA TYR A 74 27.15 -7.77 9.17
C TYR A 74 27.74 -7.05 10.39
N SER A 75 27.23 -7.31 11.59
CA SER A 75 27.75 -6.70 12.81
C SER A 75 29.01 -7.42 13.28
N ASP A 76 30.05 -6.64 13.62
CA ASP A 76 31.30 -7.14 14.21
C ASP A 76 31.60 -6.34 15.50
N PRO A 77 31.64 -6.98 16.68
CA PRO A 77 31.47 -8.41 16.94
C PRO A 77 30.05 -8.93 16.65
N PRO A 78 29.87 -10.25 16.48
CA PRO A 78 28.56 -10.87 16.26
C PRO A 78 27.58 -10.49 17.37
N VAL A 79 26.35 -10.12 16.99
CA VAL A 79 25.29 -9.81 17.94
C VAL A 79 24.68 -11.13 18.44
N GLU A 80 25.06 -11.54 19.64
CA GLU A 80 24.55 -12.77 20.28
C GLU A 80 23.12 -12.61 20.80
N GLU A 81 22.76 -11.41 21.27
CA GLU A 81 21.44 -11.08 21.83
C GLU A 81 20.85 -9.85 21.12
N PRO A 82 19.58 -9.89 20.66
CA PRO A 82 18.94 -8.73 20.09
C PRO A 82 18.86 -7.62 21.14
N SER A 83 19.45 -6.46 20.85
CA SER A 83 19.29 -5.29 21.72
C SER A 83 17.81 -4.94 21.88
N GLY A 84 17.43 -4.28 22.98
CA GLY A 84 16.04 -3.88 23.23
C GLY A 84 15.42 -3.14 22.05
N PHE A 85 16.20 -2.31 21.34
CA PHE A 85 15.79 -1.67 20.10
C PHE A 85 15.31 -2.68 19.04
N TRP A 86 16.10 -3.70 18.73
CA TRP A 86 15.76 -4.71 17.71
C TRP A 86 14.57 -5.59 18.12
N MET A 87 14.40 -5.82 19.42
CA MET A 87 13.22 -6.51 19.95
C MET A 87 11.93 -5.69 19.73
N TYR A 88 11.93 -4.41 20.10
CA TYR A 88 10.79 -3.53 19.86
C TYR A 88 10.53 -3.32 18.36
N TRP A 89 11.59 -3.20 17.56
CA TRP A 89 11.51 -3.09 16.10
C TRP A 89 10.79 -4.28 15.48
N GLY A 90 11.25 -5.50 15.77
CA GLY A 90 10.63 -6.73 15.26
C GLY A 90 9.18 -6.88 15.74
N THR A 91 8.90 -6.52 16.99
CA THR A 91 7.54 -6.58 17.54
C THR A 91 6.60 -5.60 16.84
N PHE A 92 7.04 -4.37 16.62
CA PHE A 92 6.26 -3.33 15.94
C PHE A 92 5.90 -3.75 14.50
N TRP A 93 6.89 -4.17 13.71
CA TRP A 93 6.66 -4.59 12.33
C TRP A 93 5.90 -5.92 12.24
N GLY A 94 6.13 -6.85 13.18
CA GLY A 94 5.34 -8.07 13.32
C GLY A 94 3.86 -7.78 13.61
N ALA A 95 3.57 -6.82 14.48
CA ALA A 95 2.20 -6.37 14.73
C ALA A 95 1.56 -5.76 13.47
N LEU A 96 2.30 -4.96 12.70
CA LEU A 96 1.80 -4.41 11.43
C LEU A 96 1.51 -5.48 10.38
N ILE A 97 2.27 -6.57 10.34
CA ILE A 97 1.96 -7.73 9.49
C ILE A 97 0.63 -8.34 9.90
N LEU A 98 0.42 -8.58 11.20
CA LEU A 98 -0.84 -9.14 11.72
C LEU A 98 -2.03 -8.21 11.44
N ILE A 99 -1.89 -6.91 11.66
CA ILE A 99 -2.94 -5.93 11.36
C ILE A 99 -3.24 -5.94 9.86
N SER A 100 -2.22 -5.97 9.01
CA SER A 100 -2.40 -6.03 7.55
C SER A 100 -3.11 -7.30 7.12
N LEU A 101 -2.82 -8.45 7.74
CA LEU A 101 -3.53 -9.70 7.51
C LEU A 101 -5.01 -9.62 7.90
N VAL A 102 -5.31 -9.01 9.05
CA VAL A 102 -6.69 -8.79 9.50
C VAL A 102 -7.43 -7.87 8.52
N VAL A 103 -6.81 -6.76 8.10
CA VAL A 103 -7.41 -5.84 7.10
C VAL A 103 -7.63 -6.54 5.76
N ALA A 104 -6.68 -7.37 5.31
CA ALA A 104 -6.84 -8.16 4.10
C ALA A 104 -8.00 -9.14 4.23
N ALA A 105 -8.11 -9.87 5.35
CA ALA A 105 -9.22 -10.78 5.63
C ALA A 105 -10.58 -10.05 5.64
N ILE A 106 -10.65 -8.88 6.28
CA ILE A 106 -11.83 -8.02 6.28
C ILE A 106 -12.18 -7.54 4.87
N GLY A 107 -11.19 -7.23 4.03
CA GLY A 107 -11.38 -6.80 2.65
C GLY A 107 -12.02 -7.85 1.73
N PHE A 108 -11.94 -9.14 2.09
CA PHE A 108 -12.70 -10.21 1.43
C PHE A 108 -14.20 -10.20 1.82
N ILE A 109 -14.56 -9.60 2.95
CA ILE A 109 -15.96 -9.42 3.36
C ILE A 109 -16.54 -8.20 2.63
N PRO A 110 -17.74 -8.30 2.03
CA PRO A 110 -18.40 -7.18 1.37
C PRO A 110 -18.96 -6.17 2.40
N LEU A 111 -18.09 -5.45 3.11
CA LEU A 111 -18.46 -4.34 3.96
C LEU A 111 -18.82 -3.07 3.15
N PRO A 112 -19.85 -2.31 3.55
CA PRO A 112 -20.14 -1.02 2.97
C PRO A 112 -19.02 -0.02 3.36
N LEU A 113 -18.15 0.29 2.40
CA LEU A 113 -17.06 1.23 2.59
C LEU A 113 -17.57 2.68 2.77
N PRO A 114 -16.79 3.58 3.41
CA PRO A 114 -17.13 5.00 3.47
C PRO A 114 -17.22 5.65 2.09
N LYS A 115 -18.15 6.60 1.92
CA LYS A 115 -18.44 7.29 0.63
C LYS A 115 -17.21 7.94 -0.03
N TRP A 116 -16.24 8.42 0.74
CA TRP A 116 -15.01 9.05 0.22
C TRP A 116 -14.04 8.07 -0.45
N MET A 117 -14.17 6.76 -0.18
CA MET A 117 -13.32 5.71 -0.75
C MET A 117 -13.93 5.07 -2.01
N TYR A 118 -15.10 5.55 -2.44
CA TYR A 118 -15.76 5.09 -3.66
C TYR A 118 -15.17 5.80 -4.89
N PRO A 119 -14.75 5.05 -5.94
CA PRO A 119 -14.34 5.64 -7.21
C PRO A 119 -15.36 6.63 -7.82
N PRO A 120 -16.70 6.40 -7.75
CA PRO A 120 -17.70 7.37 -8.19
C PRO A 120 -17.65 8.74 -7.50
N TYR A 121 -17.21 8.81 -6.24
CA TYR A 121 -17.08 10.08 -5.53
C TYR A 121 -15.93 10.92 -6.11
N HIS A 122 -14.84 10.26 -6.49
CA HIS A 122 -13.77 10.92 -7.22
C HIS A 122 -14.22 11.33 -8.63
N GLU A 123 -15.03 10.54 -9.34
CA GLU A 123 -15.58 10.93 -10.65
C GLU A 123 -16.45 12.19 -10.57
N ALA A 124 -17.36 12.27 -9.60
CA ALA A 124 -18.21 13.45 -9.40
C ALA A 124 -17.38 14.71 -9.06
N LYS A 125 -16.40 14.58 -8.17
CA LYS A 125 -15.51 15.70 -7.81
C LYS A 125 -14.66 16.18 -9.00
N ARG A 126 -14.29 15.26 -9.91
CA ARG A 126 -13.54 15.54 -11.14
C ARG A 126 -14.39 16.21 -12.22
N GLU A 127 -15.68 15.92 -12.27
CA GLU A 127 -16.62 16.64 -13.12
C GLU A 127 -16.88 18.06 -12.60
N GLU A 128 -17.02 18.23 -11.28
CA GLU A 128 -17.13 19.56 -10.68
C GLU A 128 -15.88 20.42 -10.96
N GLN A 129 -14.67 19.85 -10.86
CA GLN A 129 -13.45 20.57 -11.24
C GLN A 129 -13.41 20.92 -12.73
N ARG A 130 -13.74 19.98 -13.62
CA ARG A 130 -13.80 20.27 -15.07
C ARG A 130 -14.84 21.33 -15.41
N ARG A 131 -15.98 21.34 -14.73
CA ARG A 131 -17.00 22.38 -14.89
C ARG A 131 -16.50 23.74 -14.41
N ARG A 132 -15.85 23.80 -13.25
CA ARG A 132 -15.26 25.05 -12.73
C ARG A 132 -14.16 25.60 -13.65
N GLU A 133 -13.28 24.75 -14.15
CA GLU A 133 -12.24 25.16 -15.10
C GLU A 133 -12.83 25.62 -16.45
N ALA A 134 -13.92 24.98 -16.91
CA ALA A 134 -14.64 25.42 -18.10
C ALA A 134 -15.36 26.76 -17.87
N ASP A 135 -16.00 26.95 -16.72
CA ASP A 135 -16.66 28.20 -16.33
C ASP A 135 -15.64 29.33 -16.14
N GLU A 136 -14.47 29.07 -15.53
CA GLU A 136 -13.38 30.04 -15.39
C GLU A 136 -12.74 30.42 -16.74
N ARG A 137 -12.66 29.48 -17.68
CA ARG A 137 -12.18 29.77 -19.06
C ARG A 137 -13.21 30.54 -19.87
N THR A 138 -14.50 30.30 -19.66
CA THR A 138 -15.59 30.94 -20.40
C THR A 138 -15.98 32.30 -19.82
N GLY A 139 -15.89 32.48 -18.50
CA GLY A 139 -16.18 33.74 -17.80
C GLY A 139 -15.05 34.78 -17.81
N ARG A 140 -13.92 34.48 -18.45
CA ARG A 140 -12.79 35.41 -18.66
C ARG A 140 -12.74 36.02 -20.07
N GLN A 141 -13.67 35.62 -20.96
CA GLN A 141 -13.93 36.27 -22.25
C GLN A 141 -15.10 37.24 -22.12
#